data_AF-A0A6P8DM90-F1
#
_entry.id   AF-A0A6P8DM90-F1
#
_cell.length_a   1.000
_cell.length_b   1.000
_cell.length_c   1.000
_cell.angle_alpha   90.00
_cell.angle_beta   90.00
_cell.angle_gamma   90.00
#
_symmetry.space_group_name_H-M   'P 1'
#
loop_
_entity.id
_entity.type
_entity.pdbx_description
1 polymer ?
#
loop_
_entity_poly.entity_id
_entity_poly.type
_entity_poly.pdbx_seq_one_letter_code
_entity_poly.pdbx_strand_id
1 'polypeptide(L)'
;MKFEEMFTEYLHGDQERFLDKCSHVEYKRLKEVLKSCRSCKHSENSCSSEQESANGNEAKGLCQCESCPFCDQKFFTELMKEASDVAGCFRIRVRHLLHLHMATGMQKYIKFLRHCFRDDQQLKLQEGRVLIQYITINAIAIRKILKKYDKVHGSTNGENFRSKMRAKHLELLQSPWLIELGAFFMNIRGSNAERSQGSNQYSFDFDAARPVMTMSLLESAELEYDLTCAICLDTVFNPYALSCGHLFCKLCARSAASMMIFQGLKAASPNAKCPVCREAGVYANSVHMLELNLLLKNRCKEYWKERMIAERAEIVKQYKEYCDFQTKYAIGHQLLL
;
A
#
# COMPACT_ATOMS: atom_id res chain seq x y z
N MET A 1 9.62 -8.44 -25.75
CA MET A 1 10.70 -9.31 -25.25
C MET A 1 11.40 -8.65 -24.06
N LYS A 2 11.86 -7.39 -24.17
CA LYS A 2 12.57 -6.63 -23.12
C LYS A 2 12.07 -6.70 -21.66
N PHE A 3 10.76 -6.66 -21.37
CA PHE A 3 10.29 -6.65 -19.97
C PHE A 3 10.44 -7.99 -19.24
N GLU A 4 10.30 -9.11 -19.95
CA GLU A 4 10.40 -10.44 -19.34
C GLU A 4 11.85 -10.74 -18.94
N GLU A 5 12.80 -10.40 -19.82
CA GLU A 5 14.23 -10.43 -19.53
C GLU A 5 14.57 -9.50 -18.35
N MET A 6 14.08 -8.26 -18.35
CA MET A 6 14.28 -7.31 -17.25
C MET A 6 13.69 -7.80 -15.92
N PHE A 7 12.52 -8.44 -15.94
CA PHE A 7 11.88 -8.99 -14.74
C PHE A 7 12.68 -10.18 -14.18
N THR A 8 13.16 -11.07 -15.04
CA THR A 8 14.00 -12.20 -14.66
C THR A 8 15.38 -11.76 -14.17
N GLU A 9 16.01 -10.79 -14.84
CA GLU A 9 17.27 -10.19 -14.41
C GLU A 9 17.13 -9.52 -13.03
N TYR A 10 16.01 -8.85 -12.78
CA TYR A 10 15.73 -8.28 -11.46
C TYR A 10 15.62 -9.35 -10.36
N LEU A 11 14.96 -10.47 -10.65
CA LEU A 11 14.79 -11.56 -9.68
C LEU A 11 16.10 -12.30 -9.36
N HIS A 12 17.07 -12.31 -10.30
CA HIS A 12 18.34 -13.06 -10.17
C HIS A 12 19.58 -12.16 -10.09
N GLY A 13 19.41 -10.84 -9.96
CA GLY A 13 20.53 -9.89 -9.86
C GLY A 13 21.11 -9.77 -8.45
N ASP A 14 22.10 -8.89 -8.29
CA ASP A 14 22.85 -8.62 -7.03
C ASP A 14 22.00 -8.25 -5.79
N GLN A 15 20.69 -8.05 -5.97
CA GLN A 15 19.73 -7.74 -4.91
C GLN A 15 19.17 -9.00 -4.21
N GLU A 16 19.54 -10.20 -4.66
CA GLU A 16 19.09 -11.50 -4.13
C GLU A 16 19.26 -11.61 -2.61
N ARG A 17 20.34 -11.05 -2.05
CA ARG A 17 20.57 -11.03 -0.59
C ARG A 17 19.44 -10.33 0.19
N PHE A 18 18.82 -9.30 -0.36
CA PHE A 18 17.72 -8.56 0.30
C PHE A 18 16.35 -9.19 0.01
N LEU A 19 16.22 -9.88 -1.12
CA LEU A 19 14.98 -10.47 -1.60
C LEU A 19 14.90 -11.99 -1.35
N ASP A 20 15.85 -12.57 -0.63
CA ASP A 20 15.80 -13.98 -0.25
C ASP A 20 14.44 -14.31 0.41
N LYS A 21 13.79 -15.36 -0.12
CA LYS A 21 12.45 -15.83 0.28
C LYS A 21 11.29 -14.87 -0.03
N CYS A 22 11.48 -13.84 -0.85
CA CYS A 22 10.38 -12.98 -1.29
C CYS A 22 9.56 -13.65 -2.40
N SER A 23 8.24 -13.71 -2.22
CA SER A 23 7.31 -14.14 -3.26
C SER A 23 7.35 -13.17 -4.44
N HIS A 24 7.05 -13.62 -5.65
CA HIS A 24 7.00 -12.75 -6.83
C HIS A 24 5.91 -13.24 -7.77
N VAL A 25 5.49 -12.37 -8.68
CA VAL A 25 4.55 -12.74 -9.74
C VAL A 25 5.25 -13.70 -10.71
N GLU A 26 4.69 -14.90 -10.90
CA GLU A 26 5.22 -15.92 -11.83
C GLU A 26 4.82 -15.57 -13.27
N TYR A 27 5.29 -14.42 -13.75
CA TYR A 27 4.87 -13.80 -15.01
C TYR A 27 4.98 -14.75 -16.22
N LYS A 28 6.03 -15.59 -16.24
CA LYS A 28 6.24 -16.60 -17.29
C LYS A 28 5.19 -17.70 -17.25
N ARG A 29 4.89 -18.25 -16.07
CA ARG A 29 3.87 -19.29 -15.87
C ARG A 29 2.48 -18.76 -16.20
N LEU A 30 2.12 -17.57 -15.71
CA LEU A 30 0.84 -16.93 -16.03
C LEU A 30 0.68 -16.71 -17.54
N LYS A 31 1.77 -16.33 -18.22
CA LYS A 31 1.80 -16.21 -19.68
C LYS A 31 1.62 -17.56 -20.39
N GLU A 32 2.11 -18.66 -19.83
CA GLU A 32 1.88 -20.02 -20.36
C GLU A 32 0.43 -20.46 -20.18
N VAL A 33 -0.21 -20.12 -19.06
CA VAL A 33 -1.66 -20.36 -18.86
C VAL A 33 -2.46 -19.70 -20.00
N LEU A 34 -2.13 -18.45 -20.35
CA LEU A 34 -2.77 -17.75 -21.47
C LEU A 34 -2.49 -18.40 -22.84
N LYS A 35 -1.29 -18.92 -23.08
CA LYS A 35 -0.94 -19.63 -24.34
C LYS A 35 -1.67 -20.97 -24.49
N SER A 36 -2.02 -21.61 -23.37
CA SER A 36 -2.68 -22.92 -23.35
C SER A 36 -4.19 -22.85 -23.57
N CYS A 37 -4.78 -21.65 -23.69
CA CYS A 37 -6.19 -21.46 -24.01
C CYS A 37 -6.53 -22.11 -25.37
N ARG A 38 -7.35 -23.18 -25.35
CA ARG A 38 -7.77 -23.94 -26.53
C ARG A 38 -9.08 -23.44 -27.14
N SER A 39 -10.00 -22.89 -26.34
CA SER A 39 -11.27 -22.32 -26.83
C SER A 39 -11.07 -21.14 -27.78
N CYS A 40 -9.98 -20.38 -27.59
CA CYS A 40 -9.57 -19.32 -28.50
C CYS A 40 -8.86 -19.79 -29.78
N LYS A 41 -8.39 -21.05 -29.83
CA LYS A 41 -7.77 -21.64 -31.02
C LYS A 41 -8.81 -22.23 -31.98
N HIS A 42 -10.01 -22.58 -31.50
CA HIS A 42 -11.03 -23.19 -32.36
C HIS A 42 -11.83 -22.20 -33.21
N SER A 43 -11.84 -20.91 -32.87
CA SER A 43 -12.48 -19.89 -33.71
C SER A 43 -11.70 -19.59 -35.01
N GLU A 44 -10.45 -20.07 -35.15
CA GLU A 44 -9.70 -20.03 -36.41
C GLU A 44 -10.03 -21.22 -37.34
N ASN A 45 -10.59 -22.32 -36.81
CA ASN A 45 -10.72 -23.58 -37.55
C ASN A 45 -12.14 -23.88 -38.08
N SER A 46 -13.13 -23.02 -37.82
CA SER A 46 -14.51 -23.23 -38.30
C SER A 46 -14.86 -22.47 -39.59
N CYS A 47 -13.89 -21.86 -40.28
CA CYS A 47 -14.15 -21.12 -41.51
C CYS A 47 -13.16 -21.45 -42.65
N SER A 48 -12.86 -22.73 -42.85
CA SER A 48 -12.17 -23.18 -44.06
C SER A 48 -12.84 -24.44 -44.61
N SER A 49 -14.01 -24.24 -45.21
CA SER A 49 -14.36 -25.00 -46.41
C SER A 49 -14.26 -24.03 -47.58
N GLU A 50 -13.36 -24.39 -48.49
CA GLU A 50 -13.22 -23.93 -49.87
C GLU A 50 -12.23 -22.77 -50.19
N GLN A 51 -11.17 -23.23 -50.87
CA GLN A 51 -10.39 -22.60 -51.95
C GLN A 51 -9.11 -21.80 -51.65
N GLU A 52 -8.13 -22.13 -52.50
CA GLU A 52 -6.72 -21.78 -52.56
C GLU A 52 -6.44 -20.27 -52.66
N SER A 53 -5.37 -19.80 -52.02
CA SER A 53 -4.29 -19.05 -52.70
C SER A 53 -3.22 -18.55 -51.71
N ALA A 54 -1.97 -18.58 -52.19
CA ALA A 54 -0.78 -18.17 -51.47
C ALA A 54 -0.64 -16.64 -51.38
N ASN A 55 -0.46 -16.08 -50.19
CA ASN A 55 0.50 -14.99 -49.89
C ASN A 55 0.50 -14.62 -48.42
N GLY A 56 1.66 -14.14 -47.94
CA GLY A 56 1.95 -13.93 -46.52
C GLY A 56 1.21 -12.77 -45.83
N ASN A 57 0.99 -12.96 -44.53
CA ASN A 57 1.21 -11.98 -43.45
C ASN A 57 0.75 -12.62 -42.13
N GLU A 58 1.65 -12.79 -41.17
CA GLU A 58 1.36 -13.30 -39.83
C GLU A 58 0.48 -12.32 -39.02
N ALA A 59 -0.82 -12.30 -39.31
CA ALA A 59 -1.82 -11.69 -38.44
C ALA A 59 -2.18 -12.70 -37.33
N LYS A 60 -1.64 -12.47 -36.13
CA LYS A 60 -2.01 -13.21 -34.91
C LYS A 60 -3.52 -13.09 -34.68
N GLY A 61 -4.26 -14.18 -34.88
CA GLY A 61 -5.70 -14.22 -34.68
C GLY A 61 -6.08 -13.85 -33.24
N LEU A 62 -7.00 -12.89 -33.14
CA LEU A 62 -7.62 -12.46 -31.91
C LEU A 62 -8.82 -13.37 -31.63
N CYS A 63 -8.90 -13.89 -30.42
CA CYS A 63 -10.04 -14.65 -29.96
C CYS A 63 -11.25 -13.73 -29.78
N GLN A 64 -12.40 -14.07 -30.38
CA GLN A 64 -13.69 -13.45 -30.10
C GLN A 64 -14.44 -14.24 -29.00
N CYS A 65 -13.82 -14.43 -27.83
CA CYS A 65 -14.55 -14.93 -26.66
C CYS A 65 -14.63 -13.83 -25.60
N GLU A 66 -15.83 -13.29 -25.36
CA GLU A 66 -16.00 -12.26 -24.32
C GLU A 66 -15.69 -12.79 -22.90
N SER A 67 -15.73 -14.11 -22.69
CA SER A 67 -15.34 -14.79 -21.44
C SER A 67 -14.88 -16.23 -21.68
N CYS A 68 -13.81 -16.67 -21.01
CA CYS A 68 -13.32 -18.05 -21.03
C CYS A 68 -13.29 -18.61 -19.60
N PRO A 69 -14.36 -19.29 -19.14
CA PRO A 69 -14.50 -19.67 -17.72
C PRO A 69 -13.30 -20.45 -17.15
N PHE A 70 -12.67 -21.29 -17.98
CA PHE A 70 -11.49 -22.07 -17.61
C PHE A 70 -10.23 -21.20 -17.42
N CYS A 71 -9.97 -20.28 -18.36
CA CYS A 71 -8.88 -19.34 -18.22
C CYS A 71 -9.15 -18.37 -17.07
N ASP A 72 -10.38 -17.88 -16.93
CA ASP A 72 -10.79 -16.92 -15.92
C ASP A 72 -10.57 -17.48 -14.52
N GLN A 73 -11.08 -18.67 -14.24
CA GLN A 73 -10.97 -19.26 -12.92
C GLN A 73 -9.52 -19.56 -12.56
N LYS A 74 -8.74 -20.15 -13.47
CA LYS A 74 -7.35 -20.53 -13.18
C LYS A 74 -6.43 -19.31 -13.10
N PHE A 75 -6.47 -18.43 -14.09
CA PHE A 75 -5.60 -17.27 -14.20
C PHE A 75 -5.85 -16.26 -13.07
N PHE A 76 -7.11 -15.88 -12.84
CA PHE A 76 -7.42 -14.86 -11.82
C PHE A 76 -7.21 -15.37 -10.40
N THR A 77 -7.44 -16.66 -10.14
CA THR A 77 -7.18 -17.24 -8.80
C THR A 77 -5.69 -17.31 -8.51
N GLU A 78 -4.87 -17.76 -9.47
CA GLU A 78 -3.41 -17.78 -9.34
C GLU A 78 -2.87 -16.35 -9.15
N LEU A 79 -3.29 -15.40 -9.98
CA LEU A 79 -2.85 -14.01 -9.89
C LEU A 79 -3.28 -13.33 -8.58
N MET A 80 -4.50 -13.59 -8.08
CA MET A 80 -4.93 -13.11 -6.75
C MET A 80 -4.00 -13.60 -5.65
N LYS A 81 -3.62 -14.87 -5.69
CA LYS A 81 -2.75 -15.49 -4.69
C LYS A 81 -1.36 -14.88 -4.76
N GLU A 82 -0.74 -14.84 -5.94
CA GLU A 82 0.59 -14.25 -6.14
C GLU A 82 0.63 -12.77 -5.68
N ALA A 83 -0.39 -11.98 -6.01
CA ALA A 83 -0.47 -10.59 -5.56
C ALA A 83 -0.61 -10.46 -4.04
N SER A 84 -1.37 -11.36 -3.40
CA SER A 84 -1.52 -11.39 -1.94
C SER A 84 -0.22 -11.78 -1.26
N ASP A 85 0.51 -12.75 -1.81
CA ASP A 85 1.80 -13.21 -1.30
C ASP A 85 2.87 -12.09 -1.41
N VAL A 86 2.91 -11.38 -2.54
CA VAL A 86 3.78 -10.20 -2.74
C VAL A 86 3.43 -9.09 -1.73
N ALA A 87 2.15 -8.75 -1.58
CA ALA A 87 1.70 -7.73 -0.62
C ALA A 87 2.06 -8.11 0.82
N GLY A 88 1.87 -9.39 1.17
CA GLY A 88 2.22 -9.94 2.47
C GLY A 88 3.72 -9.90 2.77
N CYS A 89 4.54 -10.31 1.80
CA CYS A 89 5.99 -10.27 1.88
C CYS A 89 6.50 -8.83 2.06
N PHE A 90 6.06 -7.91 1.19
CA PHE A 90 6.40 -6.49 1.27
C PHE A 90 6.07 -5.91 2.65
N ARG A 91 4.86 -6.13 3.15
CA ARG A 91 4.44 -5.72 4.50
C ARG A 91 5.39 -6.24 5.57
N ILE A 92 5.74 -7.53 5.55
CA ILE A 92 6.57 -8.14 6.59
C ILE A 92 7.97 -7.53 6.58
N ARG A 93 8.58 -7.40 5.40
CA ARG A 93 9.92 -6.82 5.22
C ARG A 93 9.97 -5.35 5.63
N VAL A 94 9.03 -4.53 5.16
CA VAL A 94 8.95 -3.12 5.53
C VAL A 94 8.76 -2.96 7.03
N ARG A 95 7.82 -3.70 7.62
CA ARG A 95 7.60 -3.63 9.07
C ARG A 95 8.85 -3.99 9.87
N HIS A 96 9.62 -4.98 9.41
CA HIS A 96 10.89 -5.35 10.05
C HIS A 96 11.93 -4.22 9.94
N LEU A 97 12.12 -3.67 8.74
CA LEU A 97 13.03 -2.55 8.47
C LEU A 97 12.71 -1.33 9.35
N LEU A 98 11.43 -0.96 9.43
CA LEU A 98 10.97 0.20 10.19
C LEU A 98 10.99 -0.04 11.70
N HIS A 99 10.66 -1.25 12.16
CA HIS A 99 10.76 -1.58 13.59
C HIS A 99 12.19 -1.43 14.09
N LEU A 100 13.20 -1.84 13.29
CA LEU A 100 14.61 -1.63 13.62
C LEU A 100 15.04 -0.16 13.58
N HIS A 101 14.32 0.72 12.87
CA HIS A 101 14.53 2.17 12.93
C HIS A 101 13.91 2.76 14.20
N MET A 102 12.64 2.43 14.48
CA MET A 102 11.88 3.00 15.58
C MET A 102 12.27 2.45 16.97
N ALA A 103 12.68 1.18 17.08
CA ALA A 103 13.16 0.58 18.32
C ALA A 103 14.46 1.21 18.83
N THR A 104 15.21 1.89 17.95
CA THR A 104 16.32 2.76 18.34
C THR A 104 15.82 4.11 18.86
N GLY A 105 14.78 4.10 19.71
CA GLY A 105 14.06 5.25 20.28
C GLY A 105 14.89 6.21 21.14
N MET A 106 16.21 6.16 21.06
CA MET A 106 17.14 7.14 21.59
C MET A 106 17.36 8.29 20.58
N GLN A 107 16.31 8.87 19.99
CA GLN A 107 16.46 9.92 18.98
C GLN A 107 17.27 11.15 19.46
N LYS A 108 17.36 11.39 20.77
CA LYS A 108 18.24 12.42 21.36
C LYS A 108 19.70 11.94 21.55
N TYR A 109 19.91 10.70 21.97
CA TYR A 109 21.24 10.11 22.19
C TYR A 109 21.93 9.68 20.89
N ILE A 110 21.17 9.39 19.84
CA ILE A 110 21.66 8.89 18.54
C ILE A 110 22.30 9.97 17.68
N LYS A 111 22.07 11.28 17.90
CA LYS A 111 22.87 12.30 17.21
C LYS A 111 24.37 12.09 17.44
N PHE A 112 24.76 11.59 18.61
CA PHE A 112 26.13 11.28 18.98
C PHE A 112 26.60 9.94 18.38
N LEU A 113 25.75 8.90 18.40
CA LEU A 113 26.09 7.57 17.84
C LEU A 113 25.97 7.47 16.31
N ARG A 114 25.37 8.46 15.63
CA ARG A 114 25.18 8.50 14.15
C ARG A 114 26.48 8.41 13.36
N HIS A 115 27.61 8.84 13.93
CA HIS A 115 28.91 8.69 13.28
C HIS A 115 29.44 7.26 13.31
N CYS A 116 29.08 6.46 14.33
CA CYS A 116 29.58 5.09 14.50
C CYS A 116 28.81 4.04 13.68
N PHE A 117 27.60 4.34 13.20
CA PHE A 117 26.70 3.38 12.52
C PHE A 117 26.29 3.83 11.10
N ARG A 118 27.13 4.62 10.41
CA ARG A 118 26.82 5.08 9.04
C ARG A 118 26.60 3.89 8.08
N ASP A 119 27.37 2.82 8.21
CA ASP A 119 27.28 1.65 7.34
C ASP A 119 25.95 0.90 7.53
N ASP A 120 25.48 0.73 8.77
CA ASP A 120 24.18 0.11 9.06
C ASP A 120 23.00 0.94 8.53
N GLN A 121 23.10 2.27 8.53
CA GLN A 121 22.09 3.14 7.95
C GLN A 121 22.05 3.05 6.42
N GLN A 122 23.21 3.01 5.77
CA GLN A 122 23.30 2.84 4.33
C GLN A 122 22.72 1.49 3.89
N LEU A 123 22.96 0.42 4.65
CA LEU A 123 22.40 -0.91 4.40
C LEU A 123 20.86 -0.89 4.49
N LYS A 124 20.30 -0.26 5.53
CA LYS A 124 18.83 -0.10 5.68
C LYS A 124 18.21 0.73 4.57
N LEU A 125 18.87 1.81 4.15
CA LEU A 125 18.43 2.62 3.01
C LEU A 125 18.47 1.82 1.70
N GLN A 126 19.50 0.99 1.53
CA GLN A 126 19.61 0.11 0.37
C GLN A 126 18.51 -0.95 0.37
N GLU A 127 18.26 -1.61 1.51
CA GLU A 127 17.14 -2.54 1.66
C GLU A 127 15.80 -1.87 1.32
N GLY A 128 15.55 -0.67 1.85
CA GLY A 128 14.34 0.09 1.52
C GLY A 128 14.19 0.40 0.02
N ARG A 129 15.29 0.74 -0.67
CA ARG A 129 15.30 1.00 -2.12
C ARG A 129 14.96 -0.26 -2.90
N VAL A 130 15.56 -1.39 -2.51
CA VAL A 130 15.27 -2.70 -3.09
C VAL A 130 13.79 -3.06 -2.91
N LEU A 131 13.21 -2.81 -1.73
CA LEU A 131 11.78 -3.06 -1.47
C LEU A 131 10.84 -2.19 -2.32
N ILE A 132 11.19 -0.92 -2.55
CA ILE A 132 10.43 -0.04 -3.45
C ILE A 132 10.53 -0.52 -4.90
N GLN A 133 11.72 -0.92 -5.34
CA GLN A 133 11.89 -1.50 -6.66
C GLN A 133 11.09 -2.79 -6.82
N TYR A 134 11.11 -3.65 -5.80
CA TYR A 134 10.39 -4.92 -5.75
C TYR A 134 8.88 -4.73 -5.91
N ILE A 135 8.28 -3.84 -5.11
CA ILE A 135 6.83 -3.61 -5.18
C ILE A 135 6.44 -2.95 -6.52
N THR A 136 7.30 -2.09 -7.06
CA THR A 136 7.09 -1.40 -8.35
C THR A 136 7.09 -2.40 -9.50
N ILE A 137 8.10 -3.25 -9.58
CA ILE A 137 8.26 -4.24 -10.65
C ILE A 137 7.12 -5.27 -10.62
N ASN A 138 6.74 -5.76 -9.43
CA ASN A 138 5.58 -6.64 -9.29
C ASN A 138 4.27 -5.95 -9.70
N ALA A 139 4.06 -4.68 -9.32
CA ALA A 139 2.89 -3.93 -9.75
C ALA A 139 2.83 -3.74 -11.28
N ILE A 140 3.98 -3.48 -11.92
CA ILE A 140 4.08 -3.39 -13.38
C ILE A 140 3.77 -4.75 -14.02
N ALA A 141 4.31 -5.86 -13.46
CA ALA A 141 4.06 -7.21 -13.96
C ALA A 141 2.57 -7.56 -13.92
N ILE A 142 1.87 -7.27 -12.81
CA ILE A 142 0.41 -7.46 -12.68
C ILE A 142 -0.33 -6.64 -13.75
N ARG A 143 0.00 -5.35 -13.90
CA ARG A 143 -0.63 -4.50 -14.93
C ARG A 143 -0.41 -5.04 -16.34
N LYS A 144 0.82 -5.49 -16.66
CA LYS A 144 1.17 -6.01 -17.99
C LYS A 144 0.49 -7.35 -18.27
N ILE A 145 0.39 -8.26 -17.29
CA ILE A 145 -0.24 -9.56 -17.50
C ILE A 145 -1.76 -9.44 -17.64
N LEU A 146 -2.40 -8.51 -16.92
CA LEU A 146 -3.83 -8.22 -17.08
C LEU A 146 -4.13 -7.62 -18.46
N LYS A 147 -3.36 -6.61 -18.90
CA LYS A 147 -3.46 -6.09 -20.28
C LYS A 147 -3.24 -7.17 -21.33
N LYS A 148 -2.34 -8.12 -21.07
CA LYS A 148 -2.11 -9.25 -21.95
C LYS A 148 -3.29 -10.22 -21.99
N TYR A 149 -3.90 -10.50 -20.84
CA TYR A 149 -5.11 -11.31 -20.75
C TYR A 149 -6.22 -10.69 -21.63
N ASP A 150 -6.46 -9.38 -21.50
CA ASP A 150 -7.49 -8.66 -22.27
C ASP A 150 -7.19 -8.73 -23.77
N LYS A 151 -5.91 -8.54 -24.15
CA LYS A 151 -5.48 -8.64 -25.55
C LYS A 151 -5.64 -10.05 -26.13
N VAL A 152 -5.44 -11.11 -25.34
CA VAL A 152 -5.57 -12.50 -25.81
C VAL A 152 -7.03 -12.89 -26.02
N HIS A 153 -7.93 -12.41 -25.16
CA HIS A 153 -9.35 -12.78 -25.17
C HIS A 153 -10.25 -11.75 -25.85
N GLY A 154 -9.75 -10.58 -26.24
CA GLY A 154 -10.57 -9.51 -26.79
C GLY A 154 -11.61 -8.98 -25.78
N SER A 155 -11.33 -9.07 -24.48
CA SER A 155 -12.28 -8.74 -23.40
C SER A 155 -11.77 -7.61 -22.50
N THR A 156 -12.59 -7.20 -21.53
CA THR A 156 -12.23 -6.24 -20.47
C THR A 156 -12.13 -6.90 -19.09
N ASN A 157 -12.09 -8.24 -19.02
CA ASN A 157 -12.14 -8.97 -17.75
C ASN A 157 -10.87 -8.75 -16.92
N GLY A 158 -9.72 -8.50 -17.55
CA GLY A 158 -8.47 -8.11 -16.89
C GLY A 158 -8.58 -6.77 -16.15
N GLU A 159 -9.16 -5.75 -16.79
CA GLU A 159 -9.41 -4.46 -16.10
C GLU A 159 -10.52 -4.56 -15.04
N ASN A 160 -11.57 -5.36 -15.29
CA ASN A 160 -12.59 -5.65 -14.27
C ASN A 160 -11.97 -6.35 -13.06
N PHE A 161 -11.07 -7.31 -13.30
CA PHE A 161 -10.33 -7.98 -12.24
C PHE A 161 -9.37 -7.03 -11.50
N ARG A 162 -8.73 -6.09 -12.21
CA ARG A 162 -7.94 -5.04 -11.56
C ARG A 162 -8.79 -4.20 -10.59
N SER A 163 -10.01 -3.84 -11.00
CA SER A 163 -10.96 -3.16 -10.12
C SER A 163 -11.36 -4.02 -8.92
N LYS A 164 -11.53 -5.33 -9.11
CA LYS A 164 -11.75 -6.29 -8.02
C LYS A 164 -10.55 -6.40 -7.07
N MET A 165 -9.32 -6.33 -7.57
CA MET A 165 -8.12 -6.27 -6.74
C MET A 165 -8.07 -4.99 -5.90
N ARG A 166 -8.43 -3.84 -6.47
CA ARG A 166 -8.56 -2.56 -5.75
C ARG A 166 -9.57 -2.67 -4.61
N ALA A 167 -10.76 -3.23 -4.88
CA ALA A 167 -11.78 -3.45 -3.87
C ALA A 167 -11.34 -4.42 -2.75
N LYS A 168 -10.35 -5.27 -3.01
CA LYS A 168 -9.73 -6.19 -2.04
C LYS A 168 -8.42 -5.67 -1.45
N HIS A 169 -8.04 -4.41 -1.71
CA HIS A 169 -6.81 -3.77 -1.20
C HIS A 169 -5.52 -4.48 -1.57
N LEU A 170 -5.49 -5.08 -2.77
CA LEU A 170 -4.31 -5.74 -3.34
C LEU A 170 -3.61 -4.87 -4.38
N GLU A 171 -3.98 -3.59 -4.51
CA GLU A 171 -3.21 -2.65 -5.32
C GLU A 171 -1.91 -2.30 -4.61
N LEU A 172 -0.83 -2.96 -5.03
CA LEU A 172 0.48 -2.94 -4.38
C LEU A 172 1.05 -1.52 -4.14
N LEU A 173 0.78 -0.58 -5.06
CA LEU A 173 1.28 0.80 -4.97
C LEU A 173 0.44 1.71 -4.07
N GLN A 174 -0.73 1.26 -3.63
CA GLN A 174 -1.58 1.95 -2.65
C GLN A 174 -1.43 1.35 -1.24
N SER A 175 -0.40 0.52 -1.02
CA SER A 175 -0.11 -0.06 0.28
C SER A 175 0.30 1.03 1.29
N PRO A 176 -0.29 1.07 2.49
CA PRO A 176 0.16 1.98 3.56
C PRO A 176 1.64 1.82 3.89
N TRP A 177 2.20 0.63 3.74
CA TRP A 177 3.62 0.38 3.99
C TRP A 177 4.54 1.14 3.03
N LEU A 178 4.06 1.50 1.85
CA LEU A 178 4.80 2.33 0.89
C LEU A 178 4.87 3.79 1.35
N ILE A 179 3.79 4.30 1.96
CA ILE A 179 3.75 5.63 2.59
C ILE A 179 4.75 5.68 3.75
N GLU A 180 4.75 4.66 4.62
CA GLU A 180 5.72 4.58 5.73
C GLU A 180 7.17 4.51 5.23
N LEU A 181 7.46 3.72 4.19
CA LEU A 181 8.80 3.68 3.59
C LEU A 181 9.23 5.04 3.06
N GLY A 182 8.36 5.74 2.31
CA GLY A 182 8.70 7.06 1.81
C GLY A 182 8.93 8.06 2.95
N ALA A 183 8.13 7.98 4.03
CA ALA A 183 8.32 8.84 5.20
C ALA A 183 9.64 8.55 5.92
N PHE A 184 10.04 7.28 6.02
CA PHE A 184 11.34 6.85 6.52
C PHE A 184 12.50 7.46 5.72
N PHE A 185 12.45 7.40 4.38
CA PHE A 185 13.48 8.02 3.54
C PHE A 185 13.60 9.53 3.77
N MET A 186 12.47 10.22 3.91
CA MET A 186 12.43 11.65 4.19
C MET A 186 12.96 12.02 5.57
N ASN A 187 12.62 11.22 6.59
CA ASN A 187 13.10 11.40 7.96
C ASN A 187 14.63 11.28 8.03
N ILE A 188 15.22 10.34 7.29
CA ILE A 188 16.68 10.18 7.24
C ILE A 188 17.34 11.34 6.48
N ARG A 189 16.82 11.70 5.30
CA ARG A 189 17.39 12.78 4.45
C ARG A 189 17.38 14.15 5.14
N GLY A 190 16.34 14.47 5.90
CA GLY A 190 16.26 15.73 6.66
C GLY A 190 17.29 15.89 7.78
N SER A 191 18.04 14.83 8.11
CA SER A 191 19.05 14.87 9.19
C SER A 191 20.47 15.16 8.71
N ASN A 192 20.75 14.97 7.41
CA ASN A 192 22.03 15.22 6.76
C ASN A 192 21.83 16.25 5.65
N ALA A 193 21.86 17.53 6.02
CA ALA A 193 21.86 18.63 5.06
C ALA A 193 23.26 18.75 4.41
N GLU A 194 23.71 17.71 3.71
CA GLU A 194 24.81 17.82 2.75
C GLU A 194 24.44 17.02 1.49
N ARG A 195 24.53 17.71 0.37
CA ARG A 195 24.32 17.24 -1.01
C ARG A 195 25.07 15.92 -1.24
N SER A 196 24.34 14.83 -1.41
CA SER A 196 24.79 13.72 -2.25
C SER A 196 23.88 13.66 -3.48
N GLN A 197 24.50 13.89 -4.65
CA GLN A 197 23.93 13.67 -5.96
C GLN A 197 23.52 12.21 -6.08
N GLY A 198 22.21 11.97 -6.09
CA GLY A 198 21.65 10.63 -6.16
C GLY A 198 20.13 10.68 -6.17
N SER A 199 19.58 11.18 -7.28
CA SER A 199 18.15 11.23 -7.66
C SER A 199 17.19 11.91 -6.67
N ASN A 200 16.52 12.97 -7.13
CA ASN A 200 15.39 13.61 -6.45
C ASN A 200 14.14 12.70 -6.47
N GLN A 201 14.20 11.56 -5.81
CA GLN A 201 13.20 10.50 -5.94
C GLN A 201 11.98 10.67 -5.02
N TYR A 202 12.07 11.55 -4.00
CA TYR A 202 11.00 11.77 -3.03
C TYR A 202 10.91 13.25 -2.71
N SER A 203 9.71 13.83 -2.84
CA SER A 203 9.41 15.22 -2.50
C SER A 203 8.18 15.29 -1.61
N PHE A 204 8.23 16.18 -0.63
CA PHE A 204 7.10 16.46 0.25
C PHE A 204 6.74 17.90 0.00
N ASP A 205 5.56 18.12 -0.58
CA ASP A 205 5.06 19.47 -0.73
C ASP A 205 4.03 19.73 0.37
N PHE A 206 4.29 20.78 1.14
CA PHE A 206 3.37 21.26 2.14
C PHE A 206 2.79 22.56 1.60
N ASP A 207 1.79 22.46 0.74
CA ASP A 207 0.87 23.57 0.54
C ASP A 207 -0.19 23.50 1.65
N ALA A 208 -0.49 24.65 2.26
CA ALA A 208 -1.47 24.75 3.34
C ALA A 208 -2.87 24.25 2.93
N ALA A 209 -3.15 24.23 1.62
CA ALA A 209 -4.40 23.71 1.08
C ALA A 209 -4.45 22.17 0.97
N ARG A 210 -3.33 21.50 0.69
CA ARG A 210 -3.27 20.04 0.48
C ARG A 210 -1.90 19.47 0.87
N PRO A 211 -1.77 18.77 2.02
CA PRO A 211 -0.53 18.10 2.39
C PRO A 211 -0.33 16.86 1.52
N VAL A 212 0.57 16.93 0.53
CA VAL A 212 0.81 15.84 -0.41
C VAL A 212 2.23 15.29 -0.26
N MET A 213 2.31 13.97 -0.16
CA MET A 213 3.58 13.26 -0.21
C MET A 213 3.76 12.66 -1.60
N THR A 214 4.82 13.06 -2.30
CA THR A 214 5.11 12.61 -3.65
C THR A 214 6.34 11.70 -3.69
N MET A 215 6.20 10.60 -4.42
CA MET A 215 7.25 9.60 -4.60
C MET A 215 7.40 9.26 -6.07
N SER A 216 8.59 9.48 -6.61
CA SER A 216 8.94 9.13 -7.98
C SER A 216 9.40 7.66 -8.05
N LEU A 217 8.69 6.84 -8.80
CA LEU A 217 9.04 5.43 -9.03
C LEU A 217 9.86 5.24 -10.32
N LEU A 218 10.31 4.00 -10.53
CA LEU A 218 10.92 3.57 -11.79
C LEU A 218 9.98 3.87 -12.97
N GLU A 219 10.53 4.31 -14.10
CA GLU A 219 9.80 4.76 -15.32
C GLU A 219 9.12 6.15 -15.23
N SER A 220 9.50 7.02 -14.28
CA SER A 220 8.97 8.40 -14.12
C SER A 220 7.48 8.47 -13.73
N ALA A 221 6.93 7.40 -13.15
CA ALA A 221 5.61 7.44 -12.54
C ALA A 221 5.69 8.12 -11.17
N GLU A 222 4.98 9.23 -11.00
CA GLU A 222 4.82 9.90 -9.71
C GLU A 222 3.63 9.33 -8.97
N LEU A 223 3.83 8.92 -7.71
CA LEU A 223 2.75 8.64 -6.79
C LEU A 223 2.57 9.80 -5.84
N GLU A 224 1.33 10.26 -5.74
CA GLU A 224 0.91 11.25 -4.78
C GLU A 224 0.02 10.60 -3.73
N TYR A 225 0.33 10.89 -2.47
CA TYR A 225 -0.47 10.48 -1.32
C TYR A 225 -1.03 11.73 -0.65
N ASP A 226 -2.35 11.86 -0.67
CA ASP A 226 -3.08 12.90 0.05
C ASP A 226 -3.08 12.57 1.55
N LEU A 227 -2.47 13.44 2.35
CA LEU A 227 -2.35 13.27 3.80
C LEU A 227 -3.44 14.01 4.56
N THR A 228 -4.57 14.29 3.90
CA THR A 228 -5.74 14.90 4.51
C THR A 228 -6.64 13.83 5.14
N CYS A 229 -7.07 14.07 6.38
CA CYS A 229 -8.03 13.20 7.05
C CYS A 229 -9.43 13.43 6.48
N ALA A 230 -10.07 12.39 5.95
CA ALA A 230 -11.42 12.51 5.37
C ALA A 230 -12.55 12.85 6.38
N ILE A 231 -12.25 12.94 7.68
CA ILE A 231 -13.24 13.29 8.72
C ILE A 231 -13.07 14.74 9.17
N CYS A 232 -11.87 15.14 9.60
CA CYS A 232 -11.65 16.51 10.05
C CYS A 232 -11.21 17.46 8.93
N LEU A 233 -10.91 16.94 7.74
CA LEU A 233 -10.45 17.69 6.56
C LEU A 233 -9.13 18.46 6.76
N ASP A 234 -8.44 18.20 7.88
CA ASP A 234 -7.10 18.70 8.18
C ASP A 234 -6.02 17.66 7.84
N THR A 235 -4.76 18.11 7.82
CA THR A 235 -3.58 17.21 7.81
C THR A 235 -3.69 16.15 8.90
N VAL A 236 -3.51 14.88 8.53
CA VAL A 236 -3.62 13.75 9.44
C VAL A 236 -2.71 13.90 10.66
N PHE A 237 -3.24 13.56 11.83
CA PHE A 237 -2.56 13.70 13.11
C PHE A 237 -2.61 12.40 13.90
N ASN A 238 -1.44 11.93 14.35
CA ASN A 238 -1.24 10.54 14.77
C ASN A 238 -1.88 9.56 13.75
N PRO A 239 -1.39 9.53 12.51
CA PRO A 239 -2.04 8.84 11.40
C PRO A 239 -2.21 7.33 11.62
N TYR A 240 -3.39 6.83 11.29
CA TYR A 240 -3.71 5.41 11.21
C TYR A 240 -4.23 5.07 9.81
N ALA A 241 -3.61 4.08 9.18
CA ALA A 241 -4.16 3.46 7.99
C ALA A 241 -5.06 2.28 8.40
N LEU A 242 -6.31 2.28 7.97
CA LEU A 242 -7.20 1.12 8.12
C LEU A 242 -6.73 -0.01 7.20
N SER A 243 -7.22 -1.23 7.39
CA SER A 243 -6.84 -2.35 6.51
C SER A 243 -7.29 -2.16 5.06
N CYS A 244 -8.22 -1.23 4.82
CA CYS A 244 -8.64 -0.78 3.49
C CYS A 244 -7.75 0.33 2.90
N GLY A 245 -6.60 0.63 3.49
CA GLY A 245 -5.65 1.64 3.01
C GLY A 245 -5.98 3.08 3.36
N HIS A 246 -7.24 3.42 3.66
CA HIS A 246 -7.65 4.78 3.99
C HIS A 246 -7.01 5.29 5.30
N LEU A 247 -6.57 6.56 5.25
CA LEU A 247 -5.80 7.23 6.30
C LEU A 247 -6.67 8.18 7.12
N PHE A 248 -6.54 8.13 8.44
CA PHE A 248 -7.29 8.98 9.37
C PHE A 248 -6.43 9.41 10.55
N CYS A 249 -6.81 10.51 11.22
CA CYS A 249 -6.29 10.82 12.55
C CYS A 249 -6.72 9.75 13.56
N LYS A 250 -5.92 9.52 14.61
CA LYS A 250 -6.25 8.57 15.69
C LYS A 250 -7.63 8.82 16.30
N LEU A 251 -7.94 10.07 16.65
CA LEU A 251 -9.24 10.42 17.23
C LEU A 251 -10.38 10.28 16.24
N CYS A 252 -10.17 10.68 14.98
CA CYS A 252 -11.13 10.55 13.89
C CYS A 252 -11.51 9.08 13.65
N ALA A 253 -10.54 8.20 13.50
CA ALA A 253 -10.78 6.77 13.33
C ALA A 253 -11.53 6.16 14.54
N ARG A 254 -11.19 6.61 15.76
CA ARG A 254 -11.85 6.12 16.97
C ARG A 254 -13.31 6.53 17.03
N SER A 255 -13.58 7.82 16.76
CA SER A 255 -14.94 8.36 16.72
C SER A 255 -15.78 7.66 15.65
N ALA A 256 -15.23 7.44 14.46
CA ALA A 256 -15.90 6.72 13.37
C ALA A 256 -16.23 5.25 13.70
N ALA A 257 -15.42 4.62 14.55
CA ALA A 257 -15.67 3.27 15.05
C ALA A 257 -16.58 3.23 16.30
N SER A 258 -17.11 4.37 16.75
CA SER A 258 -17.89 4.52 17.99
C SER A 258 -17.16 3.99 19.22
N MET A 259 -15.84 4.16 19.26
CA MET A 259 -14.97 3.62 20.30
C MET A 259 -14.74 4.61 21.43
N MET A 260 -14.70 4.12 22.67
CA MET A 260 -14.34 4.96 23.81
C MET A 260 -12.86 5.37 23.78
N ILE A 261 -12.54 6.50 24.40
CA ILE A 261 -11.20 7.12 24.38
C ILE A 261 -10.09 6.15 24.81
N PHE A 262 -10.37 5.35 25.85
CA PHE A 262 -9.41 4.41 26.43
C PHE A 262 -9.29 3.10 25.64
N GLN A 263 -10.22 2.83 24.72
CA GLN A 263 -10.16 1.66 23.87
C GLN A 263 -9.27 1.92 22.64
N GLY A 264 -8.48 0.90 22.28
CA GLY A 264 -7.69 0.90 21.05
C GLY A 264 -8.56 0.59 19.83
N LEU A 265 -8.14 1.05 18.65
CA LEU A 265 -8.85 0.83 17.38
C LEU A 265 -9.06 -0.66 17.06
N LYS A 266 -8.16 -1.54 17.55
CA LYS A 266 -8.26 -2.98 17.36
C LYS A 266 -9.45 -3.63 18.08
N ALA A 267 -10.01 -2.95 19.09
CA ALA A 267 -11.20 -3.40 19.81
C ALA A 267 -12.52 -2.96 19.13
N ALA A 268 -12.44 -2.31 17.98
CA ALA A 268 -13.61 -1.91 17.22
C ALA A 268 -14.48 -3.10 16.81
N SER A 269 -15.79 -2.87 16.79
CA SER A 269 -16.76 -3.86 16.31
C SER A 269 -16.40 -4.32 14.89
N PRO A 270 -16.51 -5.62 14.57
CA PRO A 270 -16.38 -6.12 13.20
C PRO A 270 -17.35 -5.45 12.21
N ASN A 271 -18.46 -4.90 12.70
CA ASN A 271 -19.45 -4.21 11.88
C ASN A 271 -19.10 -2.73 11.63
N ALA A 272 -18.08 -2.19 12.29
CA ALA A 272 -17.63 -0.82 12.07
C ALA A 272 -17.08 -0.66 10.66
N LYS A 273 -17.54 0.40 9.97
CA LYS A 273 -17.26 0.63 8.54
C LYS A 273 -16.26 1.75 8.33
N CYS A 274 -15.46 1.64 7.27
CA CYS A 274 -14.65 2.76 6.80
C CYS A 274 -15.54 3.95 6.39
N PRO A 275 -15.25 5.18 6.83
CA PRO A 275 -15.99 6.37 6.39
C PRO A 275 -15.90 6.65 4.88
N VAL A 276 -14.82 6.19 4.23
CA VAL A 276 -14.56 6.43 2.80
C VAL A 276 -15.13 5.30 1.94
N CYS A 277 -14.65 4.06 2.10
CA CYS A 277 -15.10 2.94 1.25
C CYS A 277 -16.27 2.12 1.80
N ARG A 278 -16.75 2.41 3.03
CA ARG A 278 -17.86 1.71 3.70
C ARG A 278 -17.65 0.22 3.97
N GLU A 279 -16.44 -0.29 3.77
CA GLU A 279 -16.09 -1.68 4.09
C GLU A 279 -16.08 -1.90 5.60
N ALA A 280 -16.70 -3.01 6.04
CA ALA A 280 -16.77 -3.41 7.44
C ALA A 280 -15.52 -4.16 7.89
N GLY A 281 -15.22 -4.14 9.19
CA GLY A 281 -14.14 -4.94 9.79
C GLY A 281 -12.74 -4.38 9.57
N VAL A 282 -12.62 -3.17 9.01
CA VAL A 282 -11.33 -2.59 8.58
C VAL A 282 -10.45 -2.05 9.72
N TYR A 283 -11.00 -1.95 10.93
CA TYR A 283 -10.32 -1.36 12.09
C TYR A 283 -9.44 -2.35 12.85
N ALA A 284 -9.77 -3.64 12.81
CA ALA A 284 -9.06 -4.69 13.56
C ALA A 284 -7.57 -4.79 13.18
N ASN A 285 -7.28 -4.63 11.88
CA ASN A 285 -5.94 -4.71 11.30
C ASN A 285 -5.37 -3.33 10.93
N SER A 286 -5.81 -2.27 11.62
CA SER A 286 -5.30 -0.92 11.40
C SER A 286 -3.81 -0.82 11.76
N VAL A 287 -3.07 -0.03 10.97
CA VAL A 287 -1.64 0.22 11.11
C VAL A 287 -1.44 1.63 11.62
N HIS A 288 -0.69 1.77 12.72
CA HIS A 288 -0.23 3.06 13.20
C HIS A 288 0.98 3.50 12.37
N MET A 289 0.88 4.65 11.71
CA MET A 289 1.83 5.13 10.72
C MET A 289 2.92 5.95 11.42
N LEU A 290 3.94 5.28 11.96
CA LEU A 290 4.93 5.86 12.87
C LEU A 290 5.91 6.80 12.17
N GLU A 291 6.42 6.40 11.00
CA GLU A 291 7.36 7.21 10.24
C GLU A 291 6.67 8.44 9.68
N LEU A 292 5.45 8.28 9.19
CA LEU A 292 4.63 9.39 8.73
C LEU A 292 4.33 10.36 9.88
N ASN A 293 3.96 9.83 11.05
CA ASN A 293 3.74 10.63 12.25
C ASN A 293 4.98 11.44 12.63
N LEU A 294 6.16 10.82 12.60
CA LEU A 294 7.43 11.49 12.87
C LEU A 294 7.74 12.58 11.83
N LEU A 295 7.51 12.29 10.55
CA LEU A 295 7.70 13.24 9.46
C LEU A 295 6.83 14.48 9.65
N LEU A 296 5.53 14.28 9.88
CA LEU A 296 4.56 15.36 10.08
C LEU A 296 4.90 16.20 11.31
N LYS A 297 5.26 15.56 12.42
CA LYS A 297 5.72 16.26 13.64
C LYS A 297 6.96 17.13 13.39
N ASN A 298 7.89 16.67 12.56
CA ASN A 298 9.13 17.39 12.28
C ASN A 298 8.92 18.54 11.28
N ARG A 299 8.06 18.34 10.28
CA ARG A 299 7.80 19.30 9.19
C ARG A 299 6.77 20.37 9.60
N CYS A 300 5.75 20.00 10.37
CA CYS A 300 4.60 20.86 10.70
C CYS A 300 4.58 21.22 12.20
N LYS A 301 5.67 21.77 12.73
CA LYS A 301 5.87 21.88 14.20
C LYS A 301 4.79 22.67 14.92
N GLU A 302 4.40 23.84 14.41
CA GLU A 302 3.42 24.70 15.09
C GLU A 302 2.02 24.09 15.03
N TYR A 303 1.55 23.70 13.84
CA TYR A 303 0.32 22.91 13.68
C TYR A 303 0.29 21.69 14.61
N TRP A 304 1.39 20.94 14.69
CA TRP A 304 1.48 19.75 15.53
C TRP A 304 1.34 20.08 17.01
N LYS A 305 1.97 21.17 17.50
CA LYS A 305 1.85 21.60 18.90
C LYS A 305 0.42 22.04 19.21
N GLU A 306 -0.18 22.86 18.35
CA GLU A 306 -1.56 23.33 18.51
C GLU A 306 -2.55 22.16 18.53
N ARG A 307 -2.43 21.25 17.55
CA ARG A 307 -3.29 20.06 17.46
C ARG A 307 -3.09 19.12 18.66
N MET A 308 -1.87 18.94 19.16
CA MET A 308 -1.60 18.17 20.38
C MET A 308 -2.29 18.78 21.60
N ILE A 309 -2.32 20.11 21.74
CA ILE A 309 -2.99 20.78 22.85
C ILE A 309 -4.51 20.62 22.74
N ALA A 310 -5.07 20.86 21.55
CA ALA A 310 -6.49 20.73 21.27
C ALA A 310 -7.00 19.30 21.52
N GLU A 311 -6.33 18.28 20.97
CA GLU A 311 -6.73 16.88 21.16
C GLU A 311 -6.60 16.42 22.62
N ARG A 312 -5.61 16.92 23.37
CA ARG A 312 -5.49 16.62 24.81
C ARG A 312 -6.64 17.22 25.61
N ALA A 313 -7.01 18.47 25.33
CA ALA A 313 -8.14 19.13 25.98
C ALA A 313 -9.44 18.35 25.72
N GLU A 314 -9.66 17.92 24.48
CA GLU A 314 -10.83 17.13 24.10
C GLU A 314 -10.86 15.75 24.78
N ILE A 315 -9.72 15.05 24.84
CA ILE A 315 -9.59 13.77 25.56
C ILE A 315 -9.94 13.92 27.04
N VAL A 316 -9.41 14.96 27.70
CA VAL A 316 -9.69 15.22 29.12
C VAL A 316 -11.16 15.53 29.35
N LYS A 317 -11.76 16.34 28.47
CA LYS A 317 -13.19 16.67 28.52
C LYS A 317 -14.06 15.42 28.40
N GLN A 318 -13.86 14.61 27.37
CA GLN A 318 -14.64 13.39 27.15
C GLN A 318 -14.43 12.36 28.27
N TYR A 319 -13.21 12.26 28.84
CA TYR A 319 -12.95 11.40 30.00
C TYR A 319 -13.73 11.86 31.23
N LYS A 320 -13.76 13.18 31.50
CA LYS A 320 -14.54 13.76 32.59
C LYS A 320 -16.03 13.47 32.41
N GLU A 321 -16.57 13.67 31.21
CA GLU A 321 -17.97 13.36 30.89
C GLU A 321 -18.30 11.87 31.11
N TYR A 322 -17.39 10.97 30.73
CA TYR A 322 -17.54 9.53 31.00
C TYR A 322 -17.57 9.23 32.51
N CYS A 323 -16.63 9.79 33.28
CA CYS A 323 -16.60 9.63 34.73
C CYS A 323 -17.88 10.15 35.39
N ASP A 324 -18.30 11.37 35.03
CA ASP A 324 -19.52 11.99 35.56
C ASP A 324 -20.77 11.15 35.25
N PHE A 325 -20.86 10.57 34.04
CA PHE A 325 -21.94 9.66 33.66
C PHE A 325 -21.94 8.39 34.52
N GLN A 326 -20.77 7.76 34.72
CA GLN A 326 -20.65 6.56 35.55
C GLN A 326 -21.02 6.85 37.02
N THR A 327 -20.59 8.00 37.56
CA THR A 327 -20.95 8.42 38.93
C THR A 327 -22.45 8.64 39.07
N LYS A 328 -23.11 9.31 38.12
CA LYS A 328 -24.57 9.49 38.13
C LYS A 328 -25.32 8.16 38.07
N TYR A 329 -24.85 7.22 37.24
CA TYR A 329 -25.46 5.89 37.14
C TYR A 329 -25.30 5.08 38.43
N ALA A 330 -24.12 5.11 39.05
CA ALA A 330 -23.85 4.45 40.32
C ALA A 330 -24.71 5.02 41.47
N ILE A 331 -24.84 6.35 41.55
CA ILE A 331 -25.67 7.02 42.57
C ILE A 331 -27.17 6.77 42.32
N GLY A 332 -27.61 6.77 41.06
CA GLY A 332 -29.00 6.47 40.69
C GLY A 332 -29.42 5.05 41.05
N HIS A 333 -28.51 4.08 40.96
CA HIS A 333 -28.75 2.70 41.39
C HIS A 333 -28.79 2.54 42.92
N GLN A 334 -28.13 3.43 43.67
CA GLN A 334 -28.15 3.45 45.14
C GLN A 334 -29.40 4.10 45.74
N LEU A 335 -30.15 4.89 44.95
CA LEU A 335 -31.41 5.52 45.37
C LEU A 335 -32.66 4.70 45.01
N LEU A 336 -32.49 3.60 44.27
CA LEU A 336 -33.55 2.67 43.87
C LEU A 336 -33.52 1.33 44.64
N LEU A 337 -32.58 1.18 45.57
CA LEU A 337 -32.50 0.12 46.59
C LEU A 337 -32.79 0.75 47.95
#